data_AF-A0A9E3SVE2-F1
#
_entry.id   AF-A0A9E3SVE2-F1
#
_cell.length_a   1.000
_cell.length_b   1.000
_cell.length_c   1.000
_cell.angle_alpha   90.00
_cell.angle_beta   90.00
_cell.angle_gamma   90.00
#
_symmetry.space_group_name_H-M   'P 1'
#
loop_
_entity.id
_entity.type
_entity.pdbx_description
1 polymer ?
#
loop_
_entity_poly.entity_id
_entity_poly.type
_entity_poly.pdbx_seq_one_letter_code
_entity_poly.pdbx_strand_id
1 'polypeptide(L)'
;VPLLAHRADTHPGLVLREMNITRDNPDRVKQAAWPRGGGLPADVSFIRVDAPELILSAVYRSGDDLIVRVYNVTRQPVSGMITFGLPIEQAQRVNLAETAQEMLPLEGSQRVPIQVRGGEIFTLKVRPARGG
;
A
#
# COMPACT_ATOMS: atom_id res chain seq x y z
N VAL A 1 0.69 7.41 -13.91
CA VAL A 1 -0.40 6.44 -14.17
C VAL A 1 -0.74 5.76 -12.85
N PRO A 2 -1.99 5.78 -12.35
CA PRO A 2 -2.32 5.08 -11.11
C PRO A 2 -2.16 3.57 -11.29
N LEU A 3 -1.69 2.89 -10.26
CA LEU A 3 -1.63 1.43 -10.24
C LEU A 3 -3.02 0.92 -9.86
N LEU A 4 -3.77 0.46 -10.86
CA LEU A 4 -5.10 -0.13 -10.68
C LEU A 4 -4.93 -1.63 -10.42
N ALA A 5 -5.12 -2.05 -9.18
CA ALA A 5 -5.24 -3.46 -8.85
C ALA A 5 -6.67 -3.92 -9.16
N HIS A 6 -6.83 -4.75 -10.19
CA HIS A 6 -8.10 -5.39 -10.51
C HIS A 6 -8.11 -6.85 -10.05
N ARG A 7 -9.31 -7.38 -9.81
CA ARG A 7 -9.53 -8.76 -9.39
C ARG A 7 -9.16 -9.72 -10.53
N ALA A 8 -8.49 -10.83 -10.22
CA ALA A 8 -8.02 -11.76 -11.25
C ALA A 8 -9.20 -12.45 -12.00
N ASP A 9 -10.33 -12.66 -11.33
CA ASP A 9 -11.55 -13.29 -11.87
C ASP A 9 -12.35 -12.40 -12.83
N THR A 10 -12.04 -11.10 -12.93
CA THR A 10 -12.73 -10.17 -13.85
C THR A 10 -12.10 -10.07 -15.23
N HIS A 11 -11.14 -10.93 -15.60
CA HIS A 11 -10.63 -11.00 -16.96
C HIS A 11 -11.65 -11.69 -17.88
N PRO A 12 -12.24 -11.01 -18.87
CA PRO A 12 -12.92 -11.68 -19.96
C PRO A 12 -11.86 -12.48 -20.74
N GLY A 13 -11.86 -13.81 -20.58
CA GLY A 13 -10.91 -14.71 -21.24
C GLY A 13 -10.26 -15.78 -20.36
N LEU A 14 -10.56 -15.85 -19.05
CA LEU A 14 -10.08 -16.96 -18.21
C LEU A 14 -10.87 -18.25 -18.48
N VAL A 15 -10.56 -18.91 -19.60
CA VAL A 15 -11.03 -20.27 -19.87
C VAL A 15 -10.11 -21.23 -19.11
N LEU A 16 -10.52 -21.65 -17.92
CA LEU A 16 -9.77 -22.56 -17.04
C LEU A 16 -9.27 -23.85 -17.73
N ARG A 17 -9.93 -24.25 -18.82
CA ARG A 17 -9.59 -25.40 -19.66
C ARG A 17 -8.27 -25.21 -20.43
N GLU A 18 -7.96 -23.98 -20.82
CA GLU A 18 -6.78 -23.63 -21.63
C GLU A 18 -5.50 -23.52 -20.79
N MET A 19 -5.63 -23.39 -19.46
CA MET A 19 -4.51 -23.25 -18.54
C MET A 19 -3.85 -24.59 -18.16
N ASN A 20 -4.26 -25.70 -18.78
CA ASN A 20 -3.70 -27.05 -18.55
C ASN A 20 -3.64 -27.48 -17.06
N ILE A 21 -4.56 -26.94 -16.24
CA ILE A 21 -4.80 -27.34 -14.84
C ILE A 21 -5.42 -28.75 -14.75
N THR A 22 -5.83 -29.33 -15.88
CA THR A 22 -6.42 -30.68 -15.99
C THR A 22 -5.38 -31.82 -15.94
N ARG A 23 -4.29 -31.66 -15.18
CA ARG A 23 -3.54 -32.82 -14.67
C ARG A 23 -4.20 -33.44 -13.44
N ASP A 24 -5.13 -32.72 -12.83
CA ASP A 24 -5.92 -33.21 -11.71
C ASP A 24 -7.24 -33.85 -12.16
N ASN A 25 -7.57 -34.99 -11.54
CA ASN A 25 -8.82 -35.71 -11.75
C ASN A 25 -10.02 -34.74 -11.60
N PRO A 26 -10.86 -34.54 -12.64
CA PRO A 26 -11.98 -33.61 -12.61
C PRO A 26 -13.00 -33.91 -11.51
N ASP A 27 -13.10 -35.16 -11.05
CA ASP A 27 -13.98 -35.56 -9.93
C ASP A 27 -13.51 -34.99 -8.57
N ARG A 28 -12.27 -34.51 -8.50
CA ARG A 28 -11.69 -33.86 -7.31
C ARG A 28 -11.83 -32.34 -7.35
N VAL A 29 -12.33 -31.78 -8.45
CA VAL A 29 -12.57 -30.34 -8.58
C VAL A 29 -13.97 -30.03 -8.04
N LYS A 30 -14.02 -29.42 -6.84
CA LYS A 30 -15.27 -28.89 -6.28
C LYS A 30 -15.31 -27.39 -6.51
N GLN A 31 -16.39 -26.92 -7.14
CA GLN A 31 -16.65 -25.49 -7.22
C GLN A 31 -16.88 -24.95 -5.80
N ALA A 32 -15.91 -24.22 -5.27
CA ALA A 32 -16.08 -23.50 -4.02
C ALA A 32 -16.92 -22.25 -4.29
N ALA A 33 -17.99 -22.05 -3.52
CA ALA A 33 -18.73 -20.79 -3.55
C ALA A 33 -17.79 -19.68 -3.06
N TRP A 34 -17.46 -18.72 -3.92
CA TRP A 34 -16.66 -17.57 -3.50
C TRP A 34 -17.56 -16.64 -2.69
N PRO A 35 -17.28 -16.40 -1.39
CA PRO A 35 -18.09 -15.49 -0.59
C PRO A 35 -18.08 -14.10 -1.22
N ARG A 36 -19.26 -13.58 -1.57
CA ARG A 36 -19.40 -12.23 -2.15
C ARG A 36 -19.78 -11.15 -1.11
N GLY A 37 -19.88 -11.52 0.17
CA GLY A 37 -20.24 -10.62 1.27
C GLY A 37 -19.03 -9.96 1.95
N GLY A 38 -18.05 -9.49 1.17
CA GLY A 38 -16.93 -8.75 1.74
C GLY A 38 -17.36 -7.33 2.16
N GLY A 39 -16.95 -6.89 3.36
CA GLY A 39 -17.24 -5.54 3.86
C GLY A 39 -16.32 -4.43 3.31
N LEU A 40 -15.46 -4.76 2.35
CA LEU A 40 -14.56 -3.78 1.74
C LEU A 40 -15.29 -2.97 0.67
N PRO A 41 -14.99 -1.66 0.55
CA PRO A 41 -15.56 -0.84 -0.52
C PRO A 41 -15.11 -1.35 -1.90
N ALA A 42 -15.90 -1.04 -2.92
CA ALA A 42 -15.61 -1.42 -4.30
C ALA A 42 -14.28 -0.83 -4.80
N ASP A 43 -13.93 0.37 -4.31
CA ASP A 43 -12.69 1.08 -4.62
C ASP A 43 -12.02 1.54 -3.32
N VAL A 44 -10.72 1.32 -3.21
CA VAL A 44 -9.92 1.75 -2.06
C VAL A 44 -8.54 2.22 -2.52
N SER A 45 -8.03 3.29 -1.90
CA SER A 45 -6.65 3.73 -2.04
C SER A 45 -5.91 3.47 -0.73
N PHE A 46 -4.94 2.57 -0.71
CA PHE A 46 -4.18 2.27 0.51
C PHE A 46 -3.22 3.40 0.89
N ILE A 47 -2.56 4.00 -0.11
CA ILE A 47 -1.60 5.09 0.08
C ILE A 47 -1.75 6.07 -1.09
N ARG A 48 -1.76 7.36 -0.77
CA ARG A 48 -1.65 8.45 -1.72
C ARG A 48 -0.52 9.38 -1.30
N VAL A 49 0.34 9.74 -2.24
CA VAL A 49 1.34 10.80 -2.09
C VAL A 49 0.90 11.93 -3.02
N ASP A 50 0.71 13.14 -2.49
CA ASP A 50 0.14 14.26 -3.24
C ASP A 50 1.16 15.02 -4.10
N ALA A 51 2.42 15.08 -3.66
CA ALA A 51 3.52 15.70 -4.37
C ALA A 51 4.05 14.76 -5.47
N PRO A 52 3.90 15.11 -6.77
CA PRO A 52 4.31 14.24 -7.88
C PRO A 52 5.83 14.02 -7.96
N GLU A 53 6.63 14.89 -7.35
CA GLU A 53 8.09 14.77 -7.24
C GLU A 53 8.53 13.71 -6.22
N LEU A 54 7.61 13.27 -5.34
CA LEU A 54 7.86 12.24 -4.34
C LEU A 54 7.37 10.88 -4.86
N ILE A 55 8.30 10.07 -5.34
CA ILE A 55 7.97 8.78 -5.95
C ILE A 55 7.90 7.69 -4.88
N LEU A 56 6.74 7.07 -4.75
CA LEU A 56 6.55 5.87 -3.92
C LEU A 56 7.37 4.71 -4.50
N SER A 57 8.34 4.22 -3.73
CA SER A 57 9.26 3.16 -4.15
C SER A 57 9.09 1.85 -3.40
N ALA A 58 8.54 1.88 -2.18
CA ALA A 58 8.25 0.66 -1.43
C ALA A 58 7.07 0.84 -0.47
N VAL A 59 6.29 -0.22 -0.34
CA VAL A 59 5.26 -0.39 0.69
C VAL A 59 5.32 -1.84 1.15
N TYR A 60 5.60 -2.07 2.42
CA TYR A 60 5.66 -3.43 2.96
C TYR A 60 5.39 -3.46 4.46
N ARG A 61 4.93 -4.61 4.95
CA ARG A 61 4.70 -4.84 6.38
C ARG A 61 6.01 -5.15 7.10
N SER A 62 6.24 -4.55 8.26
CA SER A 62 7.34 -4.85 9.18
C SER A 62 6.80 -5.04 10.59
N GLY A 63 6.69 -6.29 11.03
CA GLY A 63 5.98 -6.62 12.27
C GLY A 63 4.51 -6.21 12.21
N ASP A 64 4.07 -5.36 13.15
CA ASP A 64 2.71 -4.79 13.17
C ASP A 64 2.62 -3.41 12.49
N ASP A 65 3.72 -2.94 11.92
CA ASP A 65 3.83 -1.65 11.27
C ASP A 65 3.85 -1.80 9.75
N LEU A 66 3.60 -0.69 9.05
CA LEU A 66 3.80 -0.55 7.62
C LEU A 66 4.99 0.38 7.36
N ILE A 67 5.89 -0.03 6.47
CA ILE A 67 6.94 0.82 5.93
C ILE A 67 6.48 1.39 4.59
N VAL A 68 6.62 2.70 4.45
CA VAL A 68 6.36 3.46 3.22
C VAL A 68 7.63 4.23 2.85
N ARG A 69 8.13 4.00 1.64
CA ARG A 69 9.32 4.69 1.12
C ARG A 69 8.95 5.57 -0.05
N VAL A 70 9.36 6.83 0.04
CA VAL A 70 9.34 7.76 -1.08
C VAL A 70 10.74 8.29 -1.33
N TYR A 71 11.02 8.70 -2.55
CA TYR A 71 12.23 9.46 -2.84
C TYR A 71 11.91 10.69 -3.67
N ASN A 72 12.64 11.77 -3.41
CA ASN A 72 12.50 13.02 -4.14
C ASN A 72 13.36 12.96 -5.42
N VAL A 73 12.72 13.02 -6.59
CA VAL A 73 13.43 13.00 -7.89
C VAL A 73 14.12 14.32 -8.23
N THR A 74 13.82 15.40 -7.50
CA THR A 74 14.36 16.73 -7.74
C THR A 74 15.58 17.02 -6.87
N ARG A 75 16.27 18.13 -7.17
CA ARG A 75 17.37 18.65 -6.34
C ARG A 75 16.93 19.61 -5.24
N GLN A 76 15.67 20.06 -5.25
CA GLN A 76 15.14 20.99 -4.27
C GLN A 76 14.37 20.24 -3.19
N PRO A 77 14.28 20.77 -1.96
CA PRO A 77 13.38 20.23 -0.96
C PRO A 77 11.93 20.27 -1.45
N VAL A 78 11.19 19.19 -1.22
CA VAL A 78 9.76 19.07 -1.56
C VAL A 78 8.99 18.75 -0.29
N SER A 79 7.94 19.52 -0.04
CA SER A 79 6.94 19.22 0.99
C SER A 79 5.77 18.47 0.36
N GLY A 80 5.21 17.51 1.10
CA GLY A 80 4.05 16.75 0.64
C GLY A 80 3.30 16.11 1.80
N MET A 81 2.25 15.37 1.44
CA MET A 81 1.38 14.65 2.34
C MET A 81 1.28 13.20 1.89
N ILE A 82 1.54 12.28 2.82
CA ILE A 82 1.16 10.87 2.65
C ILE A 82 -0.19 10.66 3.33
N THR A 83 -1.18 10.20 2.55
CA THR A 83 -2.51 9.85 3.04
C THR A 83 -2.72 8.34 2.98
N PHE A 84 -3.19 7.76 4.08
CA PHE A 84 -3.45 6.35 4.24
C PHE A 84 -4.93 6.03 4.11
N GLY A 85 -5.27 4.93 3.44
CA GLY A 85 -6.65 4.47 3.25
C GLY A 85 -7.30 3.91 4.51
N LEU A 86 -6.50 3.67 5.56
CA LEU A 86 -6.93 3.18 6.85
C LEU A 86 -6.44 4.14 7.95
N PRO A 87 -7.15 4.22 9.10
CA PRO A 87 -6.66 4.98 10.24
C PRO A 87 -5.28 4.48 10.72
N ILE A 88 -4.42 5.42 11.08
CA ILE A 88 -3.10 5.22 11.69
C ILE A 88 -3.08 5.90 13.05
N GLU A 89 -2.36 5.32 14.01
CA GLU A 89 -2.20 5.86 15.36
C GLU A 89 -0.83 6.48 15.58
N GLN A 90 0.16 6.12 14.77
CA GLN A 90 1.53 6.60 14.90
C GLN A 90 2.23 6.67 13.54
N ALA A 91 3.06 7.70 13.37
CA ALA A 91 3.98 7.82 12.24
C ALA A 91 5.36 8.24 12.74
N GLN A 92 6.39 7.56 12.25
CA GLN A 92 7.77 7.79 12.63
C GLN A 92 8.66 7.74 11.39
N ARG A 93 9.49 8.75 11.23
CA ARG A 93 10.59 8.69 10.26
C ARG A 93 11.64 7.70 10.75
N VAL A 94 12.07 6.84 9.84
CA VAL A 94 13.13 5.86 10.08
C VAL A 94 14.17 5.94 8.96
N ASN A 95 15.36 5.38 9.20
CA ASN A 95 16.34 5.19 8.13
C ASN A 95 16.02 3.93 7.28
N LEU A 96 16.85 3.63 6.28
CA LEU A 96 16.67 2.45 5.42
C LEU A 96 16.74 1.10 6.16
N ALA A 97 17.38 1.07 7.32
CA ALA A 97 17.46 -0.09 8.22
C ALA A 97 16.36 -0.07 9.29
N GLU A 98 15.31 0.74 9.10
CA GLU A 98 14.15 0.88 10.00
C GLU A 98 14.50 1.33 11.42
N THR A 99 15.67 1.95 11.60
CA THR A 99 16.04 2.58 12.87
C THR A 99 15.30 3.89 13.03
N ALA A 100 14.62 4.03 14.17
CA ALA A 100 13.90 5.22 14.60
C ALA A 100 14.74 6.51 14.51
N GLN A 101 14.15 7.57 13.97
CA GLN A 101 14.75 8.92 13.95
C GLN A 101 13.87 9.92 14.68
N GLU A 102 12.72 10.28 14.11
CA GLU A 102 11.83 11.32 14.64
C GLU A 102 10.36 10.90 14.51
N MET A 103 9.56 11.30 15.49
CA MET A 103 8.11 11.17 15.46
C MET A 103 7.52 12.27 14.59
N LEU A 104 6.62 11.91 13.68
CA LEU A 104 5.94 12.88 12.83
C LEU A 104 4.51 13.13 13.33
N PRO A 105 4.03 14.38 13.28
CA PRO A 105 2.65 14.67 13.61
C PRO A 105 1.71 14.02 12.60
N LEU A 106 0.51 13.66 13.07
CA LEU A 106 -0.59 13.24 12.21
C LEU A 106 -1.53 14.41 11.99
N GLU A 107 -2.00 14.58 10.75
CA GLU A 107 -3.15 15.41 10.43
C GLU A 107 -4.41 14.53 10.42
N GLY A 108 -5.21 14.62 11.48
CA GLY A 108 -6.32 13.69 11.71
C GLY A 108 -5.81 12.28 12.00
N SER A 109 -6.47 11.26 11.45
CA SER A 109 -6.13 9.85 11.69
C SER A 109 -5.49 9.15 10.48
N GLN A 110 -5.18 9.87 9.40
CA GLN A 110 -4.80 9.22 8.13
C GLN A 110 -3.70 9.94 7.35
N ARG A 111 -3.27 11.14 7.78
CA ARG A 111 -2.40 12.00 6.97
C ARG A 111 -1.12 12.33 7.72
N VAL A 112 0.00 12.28 7.02
CA VAL A 112 1.33 12.56 7.57
C VAL A 112 2.03 13.58 6.68
N PRO A 113 2.20 14.84 7.13
CA PRO A 113 3.00 15.82 6.41
C PRO A 113 4.48 15.41 6.44
N ILE A 114 5.15 15.54 5.30
CA ILE A 114 6.57 15.21 5.14
C ILE A 114 7.30 16.34 4.41
N GLN A 115 8.58 16.49 4.73
CA GLN A 115 9.51 17.35 4.00
C GLN A 115 10.74 16.53 3.63
N VAL A 116 11.00 16.42 2.33
CA VAL A 116 12.03 15.54 1.77
C VAL A 116 13.05 16.39 1.02
N ARG A 117 14.33 16.30 1.40
CA ARG A 117 15.44 17.01 0.76
C ARG A 117 15.62 16.55 -0.69
N GLY A 118 16.33 17.33 -1.50
CA GLY A 118 16.64 16.95 -2.88
C GLY A 118 17.40 15.64 -2.95
N GLY A 119 16.95 14.70 -3.80
CA GLY A 119 17.55 13.37 -3.97
C GLY A 119 17.47 12.44 -2.76
N GLU A 120 16.77 12.82 -1.69
CA GLU A 120 16.66 12.03 -0.47
C GLU A 120 15.68 10.87 -0.63
N ILE A 121 16.04 9.72 -0.04
CA ILE A 121 15.10 8.63 0.23
C ILE A 121 14.54 8.83 1.64
N PHE A 122 13.23 9.03 1.73
CA PHE A 122 12.51 9.19 2.97
C PHE A 122 11.75 7.90 3.30
N THR A 123 12.00 7.34 4.48
CA THR A 123 11.33 6.12 4.95
C THR A 123 10.45 6.45 6.14
N LEU A 124 9.17 6.12 6.01
CA LEU A 124 8.16 6.29 7.03
C LEU A 124 7.74 4.93 7.56
N LYS A 125 7.76 4.78 8.89
CA LYS A 125 7.14 3.67 9.60
C LYS A 125 5.82 4.16 10.19
N VAL A 126 4.72 3.49 9.88
CA VAL A 126 3.40 3.83 10.43
C VAL A 126 2.79 2.64 11.15
N ARG A 127 2.13 2.93 12.28
CA ARG A 127 1.33 1.98 13.02
C ARG A 127 -0.12 2.15 12.61
N PRO A 128 -0.75 1.16 11.97
CA PRO A 128 -2.19 1.18 11.75
C PRO A 128 -2.93 1.23 13.08
N ALA A 129 -3.99 2.01 13.17
CA ALA A 129 -4.85 1.98 14.35
C ALA A 129 -5.52 0.59 14.41
N ARG A 130 -5.63 0.02 15.61
CA ARG A 130 -6.43 -1.20 15.78
C ARG A 130 -7.89 -0.86 15.51
N GLY A 131 -8.47 -1.49 14.49
CA GLY A 131 -9.92 -1.43 14.28
C GLY A 131 -10.63 -2.05 15.49
N GLY A 132 -11.61 -1.33 16.04
CA GLY A 132 -12.59 -1.88 16.98
C GLY A 132 -13.61 -2.76 16.27
#